data_AF-A0A7C9AGT0-F1
#
_entry.id   AF-A0A7C9AGT0-F1
#
_cell.length_a   1.000
_cell.length_b   1.000
_cell.length_c   1.000
_cell.angle_alpha   90.00
_cell.angle_beta   90.00
_cell.angle_gamma   90.00
#
_symmetry.space_group_name_H-M   'P 1'
#
loop_
_entity.id
_entity.type
_entity.pdbx_description
1 polymer ?
#
loop_
_entity_poly.entity_id
_entity_poly.type
_entity_poly.pdbx_seq_one_letter_code
_entity_poly.pdbx_strand_id
1 'polypeptide(L)'
;AIGNFIFNYISKSRKRSSKGSKLAIVIAVPVVACIALVLIFSYCFFKRKRWDKLESSPSTHKTEDDIKTIESLRFDFAAICEATSNFSYENKLGQGGFGAVYKGTLPNGQQ
;
A
#
# COMPACT_ATOMS: atom_id res chain seq x y z
N ALA A 1 60.81 -25.51 23.16
CA ALA A 1 60.42 -25.58 21.74
C ALA A 1 58.99 -26.11 21.54
N ILE A 2 58.63 -27.26 22.11
CA ILE A 2 57.33 -27.94 21.89
C ILE A 2 56.12 -27.13 22.39
N GLY A 3 56.23 -26.43 23.53
CA GLY A 3 55.13 -25.64 24.10
C GLY A 3 54.62 -24.50 23.19
N ASN A 4 55.52 -23.81 22.48
CA ASN A 4 55.16 -22.73 21.55
C ASN A 4 54.42 -23.26 20.31
N PHE A 5 54.75 -24.48 19.88
CA PHE A 5 54.09 -25.13 18.74
C PHE A 5 52.64 -25.51 19.08
N ILE A 6 52.44 -26.12 20.26
CA ILE A 6 51.10 -26.48 20.75
C ILE A 6 50.25 -25.22 20.97
N PHE A 7 50.83 -24.18 21.57
CA PHE A 7 50.14 -22.90 21.78
C PHE A 7 49.73 -22.25 20.45
N ASN A 8 50.61 -22.23 19.45
CA ASN A 8 50.30 -21.69 18.13
C ASN A 8 49.17 -22.48 17.44
N TYR A 9 49.22 -23.82 17.49
CA TYR A 9 48.19 -24.69 16.92
C TYR A 9 46.81 -24.47 17.55
N ILE A 10 46.74 -24.40 18.89
CA ILE A 10 45.49 -24.13 19.61
C ILE A 10 44.98 -22.70 19.32
N SER A 11 45.87 -21.72 19.22
CA SER A 11 45.49 -20.34 18.89
C SER A 11 44.89 -20.24 17.46
N LYS A 12 45.44 -21.02 16.52
CA LYS A 12 45.04 -21.05 15.11
C LYS A 12 43.69 -21.76 14.94
N SER A 13 43.42 -22.81 15.71
CA SER A 13 42.14 -23.52 15.69
C SER A 13 41.00 -22.67 16.27
N ARG A 14 41.22 -21.98 17.40
CA ARG A 14 40.22 -21.04 17.98
C ARG A 14 39.90 -19.87 17.05
N LYS A 15 40.90 -19.33 16.33
CA LYS A 15 40.68 -18.26 15.34
C LYS A 15 39.88 -18.72 14.12
N ARG A 16 39.89 -20.00 13.76
CA ARG A 16 39.11 -20.55 12.63
C ARG A 16 37.64 -20.74 12.99
N SER A 17 37.36 -21.20 14.22
CA SER A 17 36.01 -21.39 14.76
C SER A 17 35.22 -20.07 14.83
N SER A 18 35.82 -18.99 15.34
CA SER A 18 35.12 -17.70 15.50
C SER A 18 34.85 -16.96 14.18
N LYS A 19 35.67 -17.16 13.14
CA LYS A 19 35.48 -16.50 11.83
C LYS A 19 34.27 -17.07 11.08
N GLY A 20 34.08 -18.40 11.13
CA GLY A 20 32.94 -19.07 10.50
C GLY A 20 31.61 -18.63 11.12
N SER A 21 31.54 -18.58 12.46
CA SER A 21 30.33 -18.10 13.17
C SER A 21 30.04 -16.63 12.89
N LYS A 22 31.06 -15.76 12.85
CA LYS A 22 30.88 -14.34 12.51
C LYS A 22 30.37 -14.15 11.09
N LEU A 23 30.92 -14.88 10.11
CA LEU A 23 30.45 -14.83 8.72
C LEU A 23 29.00 -15.33 8.59
N ALA A 24 28.66 -16.42 9.30
CA ALA A 24 27.30 -16.97 9.30
C ALA A 24 26.28 -15.96 9.81
N ILE A 25 26.58 -15.23 10.89
CA ILE A 25 25.69 -14.18 11.42
C ILE A 25 25.56 -13.02 10.42
N VAL A 26 26.66 -12.57 9.84
CA VAL A 26 26.68 -11.47 8.86
C VAL A 26 25.82 -11.78 7.63
N ILE A 27 25.69 -13.05 7.23
CA ILE A 27 24.84 -13.47 6.11
C ILE A 27 23.41 -13.76 6.57
N ALA A 28 23.22 -14.44 7.71
CA ALA A 28 21.91 -14.84 8.17
C ALA A 28 21.02 -13.63 8.53
N VAL A 29 21.57 -12.61 9.19
CA VAL A 29 20.82 -11.43 9.61
C VAL A 29 20.19 -10.66 8.43
N PRO A 30 20.93 -10.26 7.38
CA PRO A 30 20.33 -9.55 6.25
C PRO A 30 19.34 -10.42 5.48
N VAL A 31 19.59 -11.73 5.34
CA VAL A 31 18.65 -12.64 4.67
C VAL A 31 17.31 -12.68 5.41
N VAL A 32 17.33 -12.85 6.73
CA VAL A 32 16.10 -12.85 7.55
C VAL A 32 15.41 -11.49 7.49
N ALA A 33 16.15 -10.39 7.56
CA ALA A 33 15.58 -9.04 7.45
C ALA A 33 14.92 -8.81 6.08
N CYS A 34 15.57 -9.22 4.98
CA CYS A 34 15.01 -9.11 3.64
C CYS A 34 13.72 -9.92 3.49
N ILE A 35 13.67 -11.17 3.99
CA ILE A 35 12.47 -12.01 3.94
C ILE A 35 11.33 -11.35 4.74
N ALA A 36 11.60 -10.84 5.94
CA ALA A 36 10.61 -10.14 6.75
C ALA A 36 10.05 -8.90 6.04
N LEU A 37 10.91 -8.09 5.42
CA LEU A 37 10.49 -6.90 4.66
C LEU A 37 9.62 -7.27 3.45
N VAL A 38 9.96 -8.33 2.72
CA VAL A 38 9.15 -8.81 1.58
C VAL A 38 7.77 -9.29 2.05
N LEU A 39 7.69 -10.02 3.17
CA LEU A 39 6.42 -10.47 3.73
C LEU A 39 5.56 -9.30 4.20
N ILE A 40 6.15 -8.31 4.88
CA ILE A 40 5.45 -7.10 5.32
C ILE A 40 4.96 -6.31 4.11
N PHE A 41 5.81 -6.08 3.12
CA PHE A 41 5.45 -5.33 1.92
C PHE A 41 4.34 -6.04 1.13
N SER A 42 4.47 -7.36 0.95
CA SER A 42 3.45 -8.20 0.32
C SER A 42 2.12 -8.10 1.08
N TYR A 43 2.12 -8.29 2.40
CA TYR A 43 0.92 -8.18 3.22
C TYR A 43 0.28 -6.78 3.14
N CYS A 44 1.08 -5.71 3.25
CA CYS A 44 0.62 -4.33 3.11
C CYS A 44 0.02 -4.07 1.73
N PHE A 45 0.65 -4.57 0.67
CA PHE A 45 0.18 -4.44 -0.69
C PHE A 45 -1.12 -5.22 -0.92
N PHE A 46 -1.20 -6.46 -0.44
CA PHE A 46 -2.42 -7.28 -0.50
C PHE A 46 -3.56 -6.69 0.32
N LYS A 47 -3.29 -6.10 1.49
CA LYS A 47 -4.31 -5.37 2.25
C LYS A 47 -4.75 -4.11 1.53
N ARG A 48 -3.83 -3.25 1.06
CA ARG A 48 -4.19 -2.06 0.26
C ARG A 48 -5.07 -2.44 -0.93
N LYS A 49 -4.67 -3.47 -1.69
CA LYS A 49 -5.45 -3.98 -2.82
C LYS A 49 -6.81 -4.58 -2.44
N ARG A 50 -6.98 -5.08 -1.21
CA ARG A 50 -8.29 -5.54 -0.69
C ARG A 50 -9.14 -4.39 -0.16
N TRP A 51 -8.52 -3.30 0.30
CA TRP A 51 -9.24 -2.12 0.77
C TRP A 51 -9.78 -1.32 -0.42
N ASP A 52 -9.05 -1.28 -1.54
CA ASP A 52 -9.56 -0.73 -2.81
C ASP A 52 -10.74 -1.55 -3.40
N LYS A 53 -11.01 -2.75 -2.87
CA LYS A 53 -12.12 -3.62 -3.31
C LYS A 53 -13.22 -3.82 -2.26
N LEU A 54 -13.07 -3.25 -1.07
CA LEU A 54 -14.07 -3.31 0.01
C LEU A 54 -14.78 -1.97 0.26
N GLU A 55 -14.49 -0.96 -0.57
CA GLU A 55 -15.28 0.28 -0.68
C GLU A 55 -16.04 0.29 -2.02
N SER A 56 -16.64 -0.84 -2.33
CA SER A 56 -17.61 -1.01 -3.41
C SER A 56 -18.68 -2.00 -2.95
N SER A 57 -19.29 -1.72 -1.80
CA SER A 57 -20.61 -2.25 -1.42
C SER A 57 -21.23 -1.31 -0.39
N PRO A 58 -22.43 -0.74 -0.64
CA PRO A 58 -23.08 0.21 0.25
C PRO A 58 -23.75 -0.54 1.40
N SER A 59 -23.35 -0.24 2.63
CA SER A 59 -24.14 -0.61 3.81
C SER A 59 -23.97 0.43 4.90
N THR A 60 -24.84 1.43 4.84
CA THR A 60 -25.74 1.85 5.92
C THR A 60 -25.23 1.76 7.37
N HIS A 61 -25.17 2.95 7.98
CA HIS A 61 -25.41 3.24 9.39
C HIS A 61 -24.26 3.04 10.39
N LYS A 62 -23.46 4.10 10.55
CA LYS A 62 -23.01 4.55 11.88
C LYS A 62 -23.22 6.05 12.00
N THR A 63 -24.14 6.40 12.88
CA THR A 63 -24.46 7.72 13.40
C THR A 63 -23.35 8.24 14.30
N GLU A 64 -23.43 9.55 14.55
CA GLU A 64 -22.91 10.31 15.70
C GLU A 64 -21.68 11.19 15.42
N ASP A 65 -22.02 12.47 15.29
CA ASP A 65 -21.32 13.64 15.82
C ASP A 65 -20.41 14.46 14.90
N ASP A 66 -21.05 15.46 14.28
CA ASP A 66 -20.64 16.87 14.37
C ASP A 66 -19.19 17.25 13.97
N ILE A 67 -18.77 16.82 12.78
CA ILE A 67 -17.84 17.61 11.95
C ILE A 67 -18.60 18.11 10.72
N LYS A 68 -19.61 18.94 11.02
CA LYS A 68 -20.48 19.59 10.05
C LYS A 68 -19.67 20.50 9.10
N THR A 69 -19.96 20.36 7.81
CA THR A 69 -20.02 21.43 6.78
C THR A 69 -18.85 21.71 5.82
N ILE A 70 -17.71 21.03 5.84
CA ILE A 70 -16.67 21.20 4.78
C ILE A 70 -15.96 19.89 4.42
N GLU A 71 -16.69 18.78 4.35
CA GLU A 71 -16.24 17.69 3.49
C GLU A 71 -16.66 18.09 2.07
N SER A 72 -15.72 18.67 1.32
CA SER A 72 -15.87 18.98 -0.11
C SER A 72 -16.66 17.87 -0.80
N LEU A 73 -17.71 18.22 -1.54
CA LEU A 73 -18.53 17.28 -2.34
C LEU A 73 -17.61 16.52 -3.32
N ARG A 74 -16.97 15.47 -2.83
CA ARG A 74 -16.13 14.57 -3.59
C ARG A 74 -17.08 13.52 -4.15
N PHE A 75 -17.21 13.54 -5.47
CA PHE A 75 -17.89 12.50 -6.20
C PHE A 75 -16.86 11.55 -6.78
N ASP A 76 -17.08 10.25 -6.60
CA ASP A 76 -16.31 9.24 -7.30
C ASP A 76 -16.50 9.40 -8.81
N PHE A 77 -15.44 9.15 -9.58
CA PHE A 77 -15.52 9.23 -11.04
C PHE A 77 -16.60 8.31 -11.62
N ALA A 78 -16.80 7.13 -11.01
CA ALA A 78 -17.88 6.22 -11.37
C ALA A 78 -19.27 6.85 -11.16
N ALA A 79 -19.47 7.56 -10.05
CA ALA A 79 -20.71 8.29 -9.78
C ALA A 79 -20.95 9.42 -10.78
N ILE A 80 -19.89 10.13 -11.19
CA ILE A 80 -19.98 11.17 -12.25
C ILE A 80 -20.33 10.54 -13.60
N CYS A 81 -19.72 9.40 -13.94
CA CYS A 81 -20.05 8.67 -15.18
C CYS A 81 -21.52 8.23 -15.18
N GLU A 82 -21.99 7.63 -14.09
CA GLU A 82 -23.38 7.20 -13.97
C GLU A 82 -24.34 8.39 -14.09
N ALA A 83 -24.10 9.47 -13.32
CA ALA A 83 -24.93 10.66 -13.32
C ALA A 83 -25.01 11.32 -14.71
N THR A 84 -23.93 11.27 -15.50
CA THR A 84 -23.87 11.86 -16.84
C THR A 84 -24.22 10.88 -17.97
N SER A 85 -24.64 9.66 -17.66
CA SER A 85 -24.84 8.58 -18.64
C SER A 85 -23.60 8.35 -19.51
N ASN A 86 -22.45 8.20 -18.87
CA ASN A 86 -21.11 8.08 -19.47
C ASN A 86 -20.77 9.24 -20.42
N PHE A 87 -21.05 10.48 -19.99
CA PHE A 87 -20.84 11.68 -20.82
C PHE A 87 -21.57 11.60 -22.17
N SER A 88 -22.81 11.08 -22.15
CA SER A 88 -23.65 10.99 -23.35
C SER A 88 -23.81 12.35 -24.02
N TYR A 89 -23.80 12.37 -25.36
CA TYR A 89 -24.01 13.60 -26.13
C TYR A 89 -25.37 14.25 -25.83
N GLU A 90 -26.39 13.46 -25.50
CA GLU A 90 -27.71 13.95 -25.11
C GLU A 90 -27.68 14.82 -23.85
N ASN A 91 -26.70 14.59 -22.98
CA ASN A 91 -26.49 15.37 -21.76
C ASN A 91 -25.55 16.55 -21.98
N LYS A 92 -24.98 16.76 -23.17
CA LYS A 92 -24.04 17.85 -23.41
C LYS A 92 -24.76 19.21 -23.41
N LEU A 93 -24.37 20.07 -22.49
CA LEU A 93 -24.87 21.44 -22.35
C LEU A 93 -24.11 22.42 -23.27
N GLY A 94 -22.82 22.15 -23.52
CA GLY A 94 -22.01 23.01 -24.36
C GLY A 94 -20.54 22.61 -24.42
N GLN A 95 -19.75 23.36 -25.19
CA GLN A 95 -18.31 23.20 -25.26
C GLN A 95 -17.64 24.56 -25.49
N GLY A 96 -16.57 24.83 -24.74
CA GLY A 96 -15.78 26.07 -24.87
C GLY A 96 -14.36 25.89 -24.33
N GLY A 97 -13.72 26.99 -23.91
CA GLY A 97 -12.35 26.97 -23.37
C GLY A 97 -12.16 26.12 -22.10
N PHE A 98 -13.25 25.81 -21.40
CA PHE A 98 -13.29 24.93 -20.23
C PHE A 98 -13.45 23.44 -20.57
N GLY A 99 -13.66 23.10 -21.85
CA GLY A 99 -14.00 21.74 -22.29
C GLY A 99 -15.51 21.55 -22.52
N ALA A 100 -15.93 20.30 -22.61
CA ALA A 100 -17.34 19.93 -22.76
C ALA A 100 -18.03 19.86 -21.40
N VAL A 101 -19.20 20.46 -21.30
CA VAL A 101 -20.02 20.49 -20.08
C VAL A 101 -21.21 19.56 -20.28
N TYR A 102 -21.47 18.68 -19.31
CA TYR A 102 -22.55 17.69 -19.36
C TYR A 102 -23.48 17.87 -18.15
N LYS A 103 -24.77 17.62 -18.37
CA LYS A 103 -25.79 17.51 -17.34
C LYS A 103 -25.64 16.19 -16.60
N GLY A 104 -25.66 16.22 -15.28
CA GLY A 104 -25.69 15.04 -14.42
C GLY A 104 -27.03 14.91 -13.71
N THR A 105 -27.43 13.70 -13.32
CA THR A 105 -28.51 13.47 -12.36
C THR A 105 -28.04 12.43 -11.34
N LEU A 106 -27.88 12.84 -10.08
CA LEU A 106 -27.48 11.95 -9.00
C LEU A 106 -28.63 10.96 -8.68
N PRO A 107 -28.33 9.82 -8.02
CA PRO A 107 -29.35 8.84 -7.64
C PRO A 107 -30.49 9.40 -6.77
N ASN A 108 -30.23 10.49 -6.05
CA ASN A 108 -31.22 11.20 -5.24
C ASN A 108 -32.04 12.25 -6.03
N GLY A 109 -31.87 12.30 -7.36
CA GLY A 109 -32.59 13.20 -8.26
C GLY A 109 -32.02 14.62 -8.33
N GLN A 110 -30.92 14.93 -7.63
CA GLN A 110 -30.26 16.23 -7.72
C GLN A 110 -29.55 16.36 -9.09
N GLN A 111 -29.67 17.54 -9.71
CA GLN A 111 -29.13 17.88 -11.04
C GLN A 111 -28.25 19.12 -10.98
#